data_AF-A0A924GZS7-F1
#
_entry.id   AF-A0A924GZS7-F1
#
_cell.length_a   1.000
_cell.length_b   1.000
_cell.length_c   1.000
_cell.angle_alpha   90.00
_cell.angle_beta   90.00
_cell.angle_gamma   90.00
#
_symmetry.space_group_name_H-M   'P 1'
#
loop_
_entity.id
_entity.type
_entity.pdbx_description
1 polymer ?
#
loop_
_entity_poly.entity_id
_entity_poly.type
_entity_poly.pdbx_seq_one_letter_code
_entity_poly.pdbx_strand_id
1 'polypeptide(L)'
;MRIDMRTMRCATALFLALVLGACAHVNHLRDAQQTFSETSALENQSRSGGGTVPSSVQAGYSSVVLSLQKLEQDGDSEKRLKADNLWGNVQMLKALAYWRMGNYDKARAARSQVGSSLPPGSRDHALSMALDGFIKNDEAFAKLQQPTGDLDEIAKLVLSADDDLNRASKTLPGAHALNSYLALNGLGAMSNLSVACAQLSTGGDFSKANCFSNRGGPCRVKAWEDKLKALGVADAEVKAVVGKLSTTCPAATPAPGQ
;
A
#
# COMPACT_ATOMS: atom_id res chain seq x y z
N MET A 1 19.80 57.20 -1.07
CA MET A 1 19.13 56.46 0.03
C MET A 1 20.18 55.56 0.69
N ARG A 2 20.74 55.95 1.85
CA ARG A 2 21.74 55.14 2.58
C ARG A 2 20.98 54.22 3.54
N ILE A 3 21.01 52.92 3.29
CA ILE A 3 20.45 51.93 4.22
C ILE A 3 21.44 51.79 5.37
N ASP A 4 20.97 52.06 6.59
CA ASP A 4 21.79 51.99 7.79
C ASP A 4 22.24 50.54 8.06
N MET A 5 23.52 50.33 8.31
CA MET A 5 24.10 48.99 8.50
C MET A 5 23.51 48.26 9.71
N ARG A 6 22.93 49.01 10.65
CA ARG A 6 22.21 48.49 11.83
C ARG A 6 20.84 47.90 11.47
N THR A 7 20.08 48.53 10.59
CA THR A 7 18.77 48.00 10.16
C THR A 7 18.91 46.73 9.33
N MET A 8 19.97 46.60 8.53
CA MET A 8 20.25 45.37 7.76
C MET A 8 20.57 44.17 8.66
N ARG A 9 21.31 44.39 9.77
CA ARG A 9 21.62 43.33 10.75
C ARG A 9 20.38 42.84 11.50
N CYS A 10 19.50 43.76 11.93
CA CYS A 10 18.26 43.38 12.60
C CYS A 10 17.30 42.63 11.66
N ALA A 11 17.17 43.07 10.41
CA ALA A 11 16.34 42.39 9.42
C ALA A 11 16.83 40.97 9.13
N THR A 12 18.14 40.76 9.06
CA THR A 12 18.73 39.44 8.81
C THR A 12 18.51 38.49 9.99
N ALA A 13 18.70 38.96 11.23
CA ALA A 13 18.43 38.16 12.43
C ALA A 13 16.94 37.78 12.55
N LEU A 14 16.03 38.70 12.26
CA LEU A 14 14.59 38.43 12.27
C LEU A 14 14.19 37.42 11.18
N PHE A 15 14.76 37.55 9.98
CA PHE A 15 14.53 36.60 8.88
C PHE A 15 15.04 35.20 9.25
N LEU A 16 16.23 35.09 9.85
CA LEU A 16 16.78 33.80 10.28
C LEU A 16 15.92 33.14 11.38
N ALA A 17 15.43 33.93 12.33
CA ALA A 17 14.53 33.45 13.39
C ALA A 17 13.19 32.94 12.84
N LEU A 18 12.63 33.61 11.83
CA LEU A 18 11.39 33.19 11.16
C LEU A 18 11.57 31.88 10.38
N VAL A 19 12.70 31.70 9.69
CA VAL A 19 13.01 30.45 8.98
C VAL A 19 13.17 29.27 9.96
N LEU A 20 13.87 29.48 11.07
CA LEU A 20 14.07 28.43 12.08
C LEU A 20 12.77 28.01 12.78
N GLY A 21 11.86 28.97 13.06
CA GLY A 21 10.54 28.67 13.64
C GLY A 21 9.58 27.95 12.69
N ALA A 22 9.78 28.07 11.37
CA ALA A 22 8.96 27.36 10.37
C ALA A 22 9.33 25.87 10.26
N CYS A 23 10.56 25.48 10.60
CA CYS A 23 11.06 24.11 10.42
C CYS A 23 10.64 23.12 11.52
N ALA A 24 10.19 23.58 12.69
CA ALA A 24 9.92 22.70 13.83
C ALA A 24 8.81 21.67 13.55
N HIS A 25 7.74 22.06 12.87
CA HIS A 25 6.58 21.18 12.62
C HIS A 25 6.84 20.13 11.51
N VAL A 26 7.61 20.51 10.49
CA VAL A 26 8.03 19.60 9.41
C VAL A 26 8.90 18.47 9.96
N ASN A 27 9.63 18.71 11.06
CA ASN A 27 10.43 17.67 11.70
C ASN A 27 9.59 16.49 12.19
N HIS A 28 8.44 16.71 12.83
CA HIS A 28 7.62 15.60 13.34
C HIS A 28 7.05 14.71 12.22
N LEU A 29 6.62 15.29 11.11
CA LEU A 29 6.18 14.51 9.95
C LEU A 29 7.36 13.72 9.36
N ARG A 30 8.53 14.36 9.23
CA ARG A 30 9.76 13.71 8.74
C ARG A 30 10.19 12.55 9.65
N ASP A 31 10.17 12.74 10.96
CA ASP A 31 10.52 11.72 11.95
C ASP A 31 9.54 10.55 11.90
N ALA A 32 8.24 10.81 11.72
CA ALA A 32 7.23 9.77 11.53
C ALA A 32 7.46 8.99 10.22
N GLN A 33 7.80 9.66 9.12
CA GLN A 33 8.13 9.01 7.84
C GLN A 33 9.40 8.16 7.94
N GLN A 34 10.42 8.65 8.63
CA GLN A 34 11.66 7.92 8.87
C GLN A 34 11.38 6.68 9.72
N THR A 35 10.67 6.84 10.84
CA THR A 35 10.28 5.72 11.73
C THR A 35 9.47 4.66 10.97
N PHE A 36 8.51 5.08 10.12
CA PHE A 36 7.76 4.16 9.28
C PHE A 36 8.66 3.39 8.33
N SER A 37 9.59 4.08 7.65
CA SER A 37 10.49 3.47 6.68
C SER A 37 11.44 2.45 7.32
N GLU A 38 12.04 2.80 8.47
CA GLU A 38 12.89 1.91 9.26
C GLU A 38 12.10 0.69 9.76
N THR A 39 10.88 0.91 10.25
CA THR A 39 9.99 -0.16 10.73
C THR A 39 9.61 -1.11 9.59
N SER A 40 9.26 -0.59 8.42
CA SER A 40 8.95 -1.40 7.24
C SER A 40 10.17 -2.17 6.73
N ALA A 41 11.37 -1.59 6.78
CA ALA A 41 12.60 -2.30 6.43
C ALA A 41 12.87 -3.48 7.37
N LEU A 42 12.74 -3.26 8.69
CA LEU A 42 12.88 -4.32 9.70
C LEU A 42 11.85 -5.43 9.49
N GLU A 43 10.59 -5.07 9.19
CA GLU A 43 9.54 -6.05 8.93
C GLU A 43 9.84 -6.89 7.68
N ASN A 44 10.26 -6.25 6.58
CA ASN A 44 10.59 -6.94 5.34
C ASN A 44 11.80 -7.88 5.51
N GLN A 45 12.82 -7.45 6.25
CA GLN A 45 13.97 -8.29 6.61
C GLN A 45 13.52 -9.53 7.40
N SER A 46 12.65 -9.34 8.40
CA SER A 46 12.15 -10.43 9.24
C SER A 46 11.37 -11.47 8.42
N ARG A 47 10.53 -11.00 7.49
CA ARG A 47 9.74 -11.88 6.60
C ARG A 47 10.60 -12.62 5.58
N SER A 48 11.62 -11.97 5.03
CA SER A 48 12.52 -12.58 4.03
C SER A 48 13.33 -13.74 4.62
N GLY A 49 13.64 -13.69 5.92
CA GLY A 49 14.29 -14.78 6.64
C GLY A 49 13.37 -15.92 7.10
N GLY A 50 12.07 -15.85 6.78
CA GLY A 50 11.07 -16.83 7.26
C GLY A 50 10.81 -16.78 8.76
N GLY A 51 11.26 -15.71 9.43
CA GLY A 51 11.12 -15.54 10.88
C GLY A 51 9.79 -14.92 11.30
N THR A 52 9.47 -15.06 12.58
CA THR A 52 8.36 -14.33 13.21
C THR A 52 8.66 -12.83 13.22
N VAL A 53 7.67 -12.01 12.88
CA VAL A 53 7.80 -10.54 12.93
C VAL A 53 8.01 -10.10 14.39
N PRO A 54 9.10 -9.38 14.72
CA PRO A 54 9.37 -8.93 16.08
C PRO A 54 8.28 -7.99 16.61
N SER A 55 8.01 -8.03 17.92
CA SER A 55 7.08 -7.10 18.58
C SER A 55 7.49 -5.62 18.43
N SER A 56 8.78 -5.34 18.23
CA SER A 56 9.31 -4.00 17.96
C SER A 56 8.75 -3.39 16.67
N VAL A 57 8.35 -4.20 15.68
CA VAL A 57 7.70 -3.71 14.45
C VAL A 57 6.34 -3.07 14.76
N GLN A 58 5.53 -3.73 15.60
CA GLN A 58 4.23 -3.19 16.03
C GLN A 58 4.41 -1.92 16.87
N ALA A 59 5.42 -1.89 17.73
CA ALA A 59 5.77 -0.69 18.50
C ALA A 59 6.21 0.47 17.59
N GLY A 60 6.97 0.19 16.53
CA GLY A 60 7.40 1.18 15.54
C GLY A 60 6.21 1.84 14.83
N TYR A 61 5.28 1.06 14.30
CA TYR A 61 4.06 1.61 13.68
C TYR A 61 3.17 2.36 14.67
N SER A 62 3.09 1.88 15.92
CA SER A 62 2.38 2.59 16.99
C SER A 62 3.01 3.97 17.28
N SER A 63 4.35 4.05 17.30
CA SER A 63 5.09 5.30 17.47
C SER A 63 4.81 6.29 16.33
N VAL A 64 4.73 5.82 15.09
CA VAL A 64 4.31 6.63 13.93
C VAL A 64 2.93 7.23 14.18
N VAL A 65 1.94 6.40 14.54
CA VAL A 65 0.57 6.88 14.81
C VAL A 65 0.54 7.91 15.93
N LEU A 66 1.21 7.65 17.06
CA LEU A 66 1.26 8.58 18.19
C LEU A 66 1.91 9.92 17.80
N SER A 67 2.96 9.89 16.98
CA SER A 67 3.63 11.10 16.51
C SER A 67 2.73 11.94 15.61
N LEU A 68 1.96 11.29 14.71
CA LEU A 68 1.00 11.98 13.84
C LEU A 68 -0.23 12.48 14.61
N GLN A 69 -0.68 11.77 15.64
CA GLN A 69 -1.77 12.23 16.51
C GLN A 69 -1.40 13.50 17.29
N LYS A 70 -0.13 13.68 17.67
CA LYS A 70 0.32 14.94 18.29
C LYS A 70 0.21 16.12 17.32
N LEU A 71 0.51 15.91 16.03
CA LEU A 71 0.30 16.93 14.99
C LEU A 71 -1.17 17.26 14.77
N GLU A 72 -2.07 16.28 14.96
CA GLU A 72 -3.52 16.47 14.88
C GLU A 72 -4.08 17.23 16.08
N GLN A 73 -3.49 17.04 17.26
CA GLN A 73 -3.92 17.72 18.49
C GLN A 73 -3.39 19.16 18.58
N ASP A 74 -2.29 19.44 17.90
CA ASP A 74 -1.78 20.80 17.73
C ASP A 74 -2.48 21.49 16.54
N GLY A 75 -3.50 22.28 16.86
CA GLY A 75 -4.30 22.97 15.83
C GLY A 75 -3.51 23.95 14.96
N ASP A 76 -2.35 24.45 15.41
CA ASP A 76 -1.49 25.30 14.58
C ASP A 76 -0.64 24.46 13.62
N SER A 77 -0.16 23.31 14.06
CA SER A 77 0.47 22.30 13.18
C SER A 77 -0.48 21.87 12.07
N GLU A 78 -1.71 21.48 12.41
CA GLU A 78 -2.72 21.04 11.44
C GLU A 78 -2.99 22.12 10.39
N LYS A 79 -3.23 23.36 10.82
CA LYS A 79 -3.49 24.49 9.89
C LYS A 79 -2.33 24.72 8.92
N ARG A 80 -1.10 24.68 9.41
CA ARG A 80 0.11 24.86 8.59
C ARG A 80 0.26 23.72 7.58
N LEU A 81 0.13 22.47 8.02
CA LEU A 81 0.22 21.31 7.14
C LEU A 81 -0.88 21.30 6.07
N LYS A 82 -2.07 21.82 6.37
CA LYS A 82 -3.13 22.04 5.37
C LYS A 82 -2.75 23.14 4.38
N ALA A 83 -2.22 24.27 4.86
CA ALA A 83 -1.76 25.36 3.99
C ALA A 83 -0.64 24.90 3.03
N ASP A 84 0.23 24.00 3.50
CA ASP A 84 1.34 23.44 2.72
C ASP A 84 0.93 22.22 1.86
N ASN A 85 -0.35 21.83 1.86
CA ASN A 85 -0.87 20.62 1.18
C ASN A 85 -0.20 19.29 1.63
N LEU A 86 0.34 19.24 2.85
CA LEU A 86 0.97 18.06 3.44
C LEU A 86 0.02 17.22 4.31
N TRP A 87 -1.17 17.74 4.61
CA TRP A 87 -2.15 17.05 5.45
C TRP A 87 -2.60 15.70 4.87
N GLY A 88 -2.73 15.59 3.54
CA GLY A 88 -3.03 14.34 2.88
C GLY A 88 -1.97 13.27 3.15
N ASN A 89 -0.68 13.66 3.13
CA ASN A 89 0.44 12.76 3.41
C ASN A 89 0.42 12.28 4.87
N VAL A 90 0.08 13.16 5.82
CA VAL A 90 -0.10 12.81 7.24
C VAL A 90 -1.17 11.73 7.39
N GLN A 91 -2.36 11.97 6.82
CA GLN A 91 -3.48 11.02 6.91
C GLN A 91 -3.17 9.69 6.21
N MET A 92 -2.48 9.74 5.05
CA MET A 92 -2.07 8.54 4.34
C MET A 92 -1.04 7.73 5.12
N LEU A 93 -0.03 8.36 5.71
CA LEU A 93 0.98 7.68 6.54
C LEU A 93 0.32 7.04 7.77
N LYS A 94 -0.60 7.74 8.42
CA LYS A 94 -1.40 7.22 9.54
C LYS A 94 -2.22 6.00 9.11
N ALA A 95 -2.87 6.07 7.94
CA ALA A 95 -3.66 4.97 7.39
C ALA A 95 -2.80 3.73 7.11
N LEU A 96 -1.62 3.91 6.51
CA LEU A 96 -0.67 2.81 6.26
C LEU A 96 -0.19 2.19 7.58
N ALA A 97 0.16 3.00 8.58
CA ALA A 97 0.58 2.49 9.88
C ALA A 97 -0.53 1.66 10.54
N TYR A 98 -1.79 2.12 10.51
CA TYR A 98 -2.92 1.33 11.00
C TYR A 98 -3.11 0.02 10.24
N TRP A 99 -2.97 0.04 8.92
CA TRP A 99 -3.05 -1.17 8.09
C TRP A 99 -1.96 -2.18 8.48
N ARG A 100 -0.71 -1.76 8.64
CA ARG A 100 0.39 -2.65 9.07
C ARG A 100 0.20 -3.24 10.46
N MET A 101 -0.58 -2.57 11.32
CA MET A 101 -0.96 -3.08 12.64
C MET A 101 -2.22 -3.97 12.62
N GLY A 102 -2.82 -4.23 11.46
CA GLY A 102 -4.07 -4.99 11.34
C GLY A 102 -5.34 -4.22 11.76
N ASN A 103 -5.22 -2.93 12.08
CA ASN A 103 -6.36 -2.09 12.50
C ASN A 103 -7.10 -1.51 11.29
N TYR A 104 -7.77 -2.37 10.51
CA TYR A 104 -8.33 -2.02 9.21
C TYR A 104 -9.40 -0.92 9.25
N ASP A 105 -10.25 -0.89 10.27
CA ASP A 105 -11.26 0.17 10.41
C ASP A 105 -10.63 1.54 10.63
N LYS A 106 -9.57 1.61 11.45
CA LYS A 106 -8.80 2.85 11.65
C LYS A 106 -8.02 3.24 10.40
N ALA A 107 -7.51 2.27 9.64
CA ALA A 107 -6.85 2.53 8.37
C ALA A 107 -7.81 3.17 7.35
N ARG A 108 -9.01 2.60 7.19
CA ARG A 108 -10.07 3.16 6.32
C ARG A 108 -10.53 4.54 6.80
N ALA A 109 -10.71 4.73 8.11
CA ALA A 109 -11.10 6.00 8.70
C ALA A 109 -10.02 7.10 8.52
N ALA A 110 -8.74 6.76 8.62
CA ALA A 110 -7.66 7.70 8.33
C ALA A 110 -7.59 8.03 6.82
N ARG A 111 -7.74 7.01 5.97
CA ARG A 111 -7.76 7.19 4.50
C ARG A 111 -8.92 8.07 4.04
N SER A 112 -10.10 7.97 4.63
CA SER A 112 -11.24 8.83 4.24
C SER A 112 -10.98 10.32 4.53
N GLN A 113 -10.10 10.64 5.48
CA GLN A 113 -9.67 12.02 5.76
C GLN A 113 -8.66 12.58 4.74
N VAL A 114 -8.11 11.74 3.86
CA VAL A 114 -7.24 12.19 2.77
C VAL A 114 -8.02 13.05 1.77
N GLY A 115 -9.27 12.69 1.45
CA GLY A 115 -10.10 13.43 0.50
C GLY A 115 -9.41 13.67 -0.86
N SER A 116 -9.55 14.88 -1.39
CA SER A 116 -8.90 15.33 -2.63
C SER A 116 -7.54 16.03 -2.39
N SER A 117 -6.98 15.95 -1.18
CA SER A 117 -5.77 16.70 -0.82
C SER A 117 -4.48 16.18 -1.45
N LEU A 118 -4.49 14.96 -2.01
CA LEU A 118 -3.34 14.38 -2.68
C LEU A 118 -3.37 14.67 -4.18
N PRO A 119 -2.28 15.18 -4.78
CA PRO A 119 -2.22 15.41 -6.22
C PRO A 119 -2.44 14.11 -7.00
N PRO A 120 -3.29 14.10 -8.03
CA PRO A 120 -3.44 12.96 -8.94
C PRO A 120 -2.08 12.54 -9.52
N GLY A 121 -1.85 11.23 -9.59
CA GLY A 121 -0.59 10.66 -10.07
C GLY A 121 0.59 10.76 -9.10
N SER A 122 0.41 11.34 -7.91
CA SER A 122 1.39 11.23 -6.83
C SER A 122 1.43 9.81 -6.26
N ARG A 123 2.56 9.45 -5.66
CA ARG A 123 2.75 8.18 -4.93
C ARG A 123 1.64 7.97 -3.89
N ASP A 124 1.37 8.98 -3.06
CA ASP A 124 0.44 8.84 -1.95
C ASP A 124 -1.01 8.77 -2.45
N HIS A 125 -1.35 9.43 -3.55
CA HIS A 125 -2.66 9.27 -4.20
C HIS A 125 -2.87 7.81 -4.65
N ALA A 126 -1.88 7.22 -5.32
CA ALA A 126 -1.93 5.82 -5.72
C ALA A 126 -2.02 4.87 -4.51
N LEU A 127 -1.26 5.13 -3.44
CA LEU A 127 -1.33 4.35 -2.19
C LEU A 127 -2.71 4.46 -1.52
N SER A 128 -3.33 5.64 -1.53
CA SER A 128 -4.69 5.83 -1.02
C SER A 128 -5.72 5.01 -1.80
N MET A 129 -5.56 4.91 -3.13
CA MET A 129 -6.41 4.04 -3.95
C MET A 129 -6.14 2.55 -3.70
N ALA A 130 -4.88 2.18 -3.46
CA ALA A 130 -4.47 0.80 -3.25
C ALA A 130 -4.81 0.25 -1.84
N LEU A 131 -5.00 1.12 -0.85
CA LEU A 131 -5.14 0.72 0.55
C LEU A 131 -6.27 -0.29 0.80
N ASP A 132 -7.44 -0.07 0.18
CA ASP A 132 -8.56 -1.01 0.31
C ASP A 132 -8.19 -2.38 -0.28
N GLY A 133 -7.41 -2.41 -1.36
CA GLY A 133 -6.93 -3.64 -1.97
C GLY A 133 -5.96 -4.39 -1.06
N PHE A 134 -5.03 -3.68 -0.41
CA PHE A 134 -4.14 -4.29 0.58
C PHE A 134 -4.92 -4.91 1.75
N ILE A 135 -5.88 -4.16 2.30
CA ILE A 135 -6.71 -4.64 3.42
C ILE A 135 -7.51 -5.89 3.00
N LYS A 136 -8.19 -5.87 1.85
CA LYS A 136 -8.98 -7.00 1.36
C LYS A 136 -8.11 -8.23 1.13
N ASN A 137 -6.88 -8.04 0.66
CA ASN A 137 -5.93 -9.13 0.50
C ASN A 137 -5.56 -9.78 1.85
N ASP A 138 -5.31 -8.97 2.88
CA ASP A 138 -5.01 -9.48 4.22
C ASP A 138 -6.25 -10.15 4.87
N GLU A 139 -7.44 -9.59 4.67
CA GLU A 139 -8.71 -10.19 5.11
C GLU A 139 -8.96 -11.55 4.43
N ALA A 140 -8.67 -11.65 3.12
CA ALA A 140 -8.75 -12.92 2.39
C ALA A 140 -7.75 -13.95 2.93
N PHE A 141 -6.50 -13.53 3.17
CA PHE A 141 -5.49 -14.40 3.76
C PHE A 141 -5.89 -14.90 5.16
N ALA A 142 -6.42 -14.01 6.01
CA ALA A 142 -6.89 -14.40 7.34
C ALA A 142 -8.03 -15.43 7.29
N LYS A 143 -8.96 -15.28 6.34
CA LYS A 143 -10.05 -16.24 6.12
C LYS A 143 -9.55 -17.60 5.61
N LEU A 144 -8.47 -17.64 4.83
CA LEU A 144 -7.84 -18.90 4.39
C LEU A 144 -7.25 -19.73 5.53
N GLN A 145 -6.92 -19.09 6.66
CA GLN A 145 -6.43 -19.78 7.86
C GLN A 145 -7.57 -20.40 8.68
N GLN A 146 -8.83 -20.08 8.36
CA GLN A 146 -9.98 -20.62 9.07
C GLN A 146 -10.43 -21.94 8.42
N PRO A 147 -10.68 -23.02 9.20
CA PRO A 147 -11.07 -24.32 8.66
C PRO A 147 -12.35 -24.33 7.80
N THR A 148 -13.21 -23.33 7.99
CA THR A 148 -14.54 -23.21 7.34
C THR A 148 -14.68 -21.94 6.53
N GLY A 149 -13.58 -21.37 6.01
CA GLY A 149 -13.63 -20.13 5.25
C GLY A 149 -14.58 -20.22 4.04
N ASP A 150 -15.49 -19.25 3.91
CA ASP A 150 -16.36 -19.14 2.74
C ASP A 150 -15.52 -18.71 1.53
N LEU A 151 -15.38 -19.61 0.57
CA LEU A 151 -14.53 -19.42 -0.59
C LEU A 151 -15.06 -18.41 -1.57
N ASP A 152 -16.38 -18.25 -1.67
CA ASP A 152 -16.96 -17.21 -2.53
C ASP A 152 -16.68 -15.84 -1.95
N GLU A 153 -16.69 -15.72 -0.62
CA GLU A 153 -16.27 -14.51 0.08
C GLU A 153 -14.77 -14.24 -0.12
N ILE A 154 -13.90 -15.25 0.04
CA ILE A 154 -12.45 -15.12 -0.19
C ILE A 154 -12.17 -14.70 -1.64
N ALA A 155 -12.83 -15.34 -2.61
CA ALA A 155 -12.67 -15.00 -4.02
C ALA A 155 -13.14 -13.58 -4.32
N LYS A 156 -14.25 -13.13 -3.72
CA LYS A 156 -14.74 -11.74 -3.84
C LYS A 156 -13.73 -10.74 -3.29
N LEU A 157 -13.15 -11.02 -2.12
CA LEU A 157 -12.12 -10.16 -1.52
C LEU A 157 -10.88 -10.08 -2.42
N VAL A 158 -10.36 -11.22 -2.88
CA VAL A 158 -9.17 -11.26 -3.75
C VAL A 158 -9.39 -10.54 -5.07
N LEU A 159 -10.50 -10.81 -5.77
CA LEU A 159 -10.78 -10.17 -7.06
C LEU A 159 -10.99 -8.67 -6.91
N SER A 160 -11.67 -8.23 -5.83
CA SER A 160 -11.79 -6.81 -5.53
C SER A 160 -10.45 -6.18 -5.16
N ALA A 161 -9.57 -6.90 -4.45
CA ALA A 161 -8.24 -6.42 -4.13
C ALA A 161 -7.41 -6.21 -5.40
N ASP A 162 -7.44 -7.18 -6.31
CA ASP A 162 -6.78 -7.10 -7.61
C ASP A 162 -7.22 -5.89 -8.42
N ASP A 163 -8.55 -5.66 -8.49
CA ASP A 163 -9.11 -4.52 -9.20
C ASP A 163 -8.68 -3.18 -8.58
N ASP A 164 -8.65 -3.08 -7.25
CA ASP A 164 -8.20 -1.88 -6.54
C ASP A 164 -6.71 -1.57 -6.81
N LEU A 165 -5.86 -2.61 -6.74
CA LEU A 165 -4.42 -2.49 -7.01
C LEU A 165 -4.15 -2.14 -8.47
N ASN A 166 -4.87 -2.76 -9.42
CA ASN A 166 -4.75 -2.45 -10.83
C ASN A 166 -5.17 -1.01 -11.12
N ARG A 167 -6.29 -0.54 -10.57
CA ARG A 167 -6.73 0.87 -10.70
C ARG A 167 -5.69 1.84 -10.13
N ALA A 168 -5.17 1.58 -8.93
CA ALA A 168 -4.12 2.41 -8.32
C ALA A 168 -2.88 2.51 -9.22
N SER A 169 -2.45 1.37 -9.77
CA SER A 169 -1.25 1.28 -10.61
C SER A 169 -1.37 2.03 -11.94
N LYS A 170 -2.59 2.24 -12.45
CA LYS A 170 -2.86 3.02 -13.67
C LYS A 170 -2.77 4.53 -13.46
N THR A 171 -2.75 4.98 -12.20
CA THR A 171 -2.59 6.41 -11.89
C THR A 171 -1.14 6.88 -11.93
N LEU A 172 -0.18 5.94 -11.96
CA LEU A 172 1.24 6.23 -11.94
C LEU A 172 1.86 6.12 -13.33
N PRO A 173 2.97 6.83 -13.60
CA PRO A 173 3.81 6.55 -14.76
C PRO A 173 4.25 5.08 -14.78
N GLY A 174 4.36 4.48 -15.98
CA GLY A 174 4.67 3.05 -16.14
C GLY A 174 5.91 2.60 -15.36
N ALA A 175 6.99 3.38 -15.39
CA ALA A 175 8.27 3.11 -14.73
C ALA A 175 8.32 3.50 -13.23
N HIS A 176 7.21 3.94 -12.63
CA HIS A 176 7.22 4.38 -11.23
C HIS A 176 7.48 3.20 -10.28
N ALA A 177 8.44 3.32 -9.36
CA ALA A 177 8.89 2.22 -8.48
C ALA A 177 7.77 1.55 -7.67
N LEU A 178 6.75 2.32 -7.26
CA LEU A 178 5.57 1.79 -6.56
C LEU A 178 4.81 0.72 -7.38
N ASN A 179 4.91 0.73 -8.72
CA ASN A 179 4.25 -0.29 -9.55
C ASN A 179 4.77 -1.70 -9.28
N SER A 180 6.05 -1.88 -8.93
CA SER A 180 6.59 -3.19 -8.57
C SER A 180 5.92 -3.69 -7.29
N TYR A 181 5.81 -2.82 -6.30
CA TYR A 181 5.14 -3.14 -5.04
C TYR A 181 3.66 -3.48 -5.23
N LEU A 182 2.93 -2.71 -6.05
CA LEU A 182 1.53 -3.00 -6.38
C LEU A 182 1.38 -4.35 -7.10
N ALA A 183 2.28 -4.66 -8.04
CA ALA A 183 2.27 -5.91 -8.77
C ALA A 183 2.57 -7.12 -7.87
N LEU A 184 3.53 -7.00 -6.94
CA LEU A 184 3.81 -8.05 -5.95
C LEU A 184 2.59 -8.32 -5.05
N ASN A 185 1.88 -7.27 -4.62
CA ASN A 185 0.64 -7.44 -3.86
C ASN A 185 -0.48 -8.08 -4.69
N GLY A 186 -0.59 -7.72 -5.98
CA GLY A 186 -1.54 -8.34 -6.91
C GLY A 186 -1.29 -9.84 -7.09
N LEU A 187 -0.02 -10.24 -7.23
CA LEU A 187 0.38 -11.65 -7.24
C LEU A 187 0.10 -12.36 -5.91
N GLY A 188 0.32 -11.69 -4.78
CA GLY A 188 -0.07 -12.19 -3.46
C GLY A 188 -1.57 -12.48 -3.37
N ALA A 189 -2.40 -11.58 -3.89
CA ALA A 189 -3.85 -11.79 -3.97
C ALA A 189 -4.19 -13.00 -4.84
N MET A 190 -3.59 -13.12 -6.03
CA MET A 190 -3.81 -14.29 -6.90
C MET A 190 -3.34 -15.60 -6.26
N SER A 191 -2.26 -15.56 -5.47
CA SER A 191 -1.81 -16.70 -4.67
C SER A 191 -2.87 -17.14 -3.66
N ASN A 192 -3.48 -16.20 -2.95
CA ASN A 192 -4.57 -16.48 -2.02
C ASN A 192 -5.75 -17.16 -2.73
N LEU A 193 -6.16 -16.68 -3.91
CA LEU A 193 -7.23 -17.32 -4.69
C LEU A 193 -6.85 -18.72 -5.16
N SER A 194 -5.60 -18.93 -5.60
CA SER A 194 -5.13 -20.27 -6.00
C SER A 194 -5.18 -21.26 -4.84
N VAL A 195 -4.78 -20.84 -3.64
CA VAL A 195 -4.85 -21.67 -2.42
C VAL A 195 -6.31 -21.96 -2.06
N ALA A 196 -7.19 -20.96 -2.11
CA ALA A 196 -8.63 -21.13 -1.88
C ALA A 196 -9.23 -22.20 -2.81
N CYS A 197 -8.96 -22.08 -4.12
CA CYS A 197 -9.44 -23.04 -5.09
C CYS A 197 -8.80 -24.44 -4.93
N ALA A 198 -7.56 -24.53 -4.46
CA ALA A 198 -6.91 -25.81 -4.20
C ALA A 198 -7.56 -26.55 -3.01
N GLN A 199 -7.92 -25.84 -1.93
CA GLN A 199 -8.63 -26.41 -0.78
C GLN A 199 -9.97 -27.06 -1.17
N LEU A 200 -10.67 -26.54 -2.21
CA LEU A 200 -11.87 -27.17 -2.78
C LEU A 200 -11.60 -28.53 -3.42
N SER A 201 -10.50 -28.63 -4.18
CA SER A 201 -10.19 -29.82 -4.96
C SER A 201 -9.91 -31.04 -4.08
N THR A 202 -9.36 -30.81 -2.88
CA THR A 202 -9.12 -31.85 -1.89
C THR A 202 -10.36 -32.27 -1.08
N GLY A 203 -11.51 -31.59 -1.29
CA GLY A 203 -12.79 -31.83 -0.61
C GLY A 203 -13.86 -32.58 -1.42
N GLY A 204 -13.56 -33.07 -2.63
CA GLY A 204 -14.36 -34.11 -3.30
C GLY A 204 -15.26 -33.69 -4.47
N ASP A 205 -15.30 -32.44 -4.91
CA ASP A 205 -15.98 -32.07 -6.18
C ASP A 205 -14.99 -31.52 -7.22
N PHE A 206 -14.43 -32.45 -8.01
CA PHE A 206 -13.46 -32.18 -9.06
C PHE A 206 -14.02 -31.35 -10.23
N SER A 207 -15.35 -31.18 -10.36
CA SER A 207 -15.93 -30.26 -11.33
C SER A 207 -15.57 -28.79 -11.04
N LYS A 208 -15.12 -28.49 -9.81
CA LYS A 208 -14.66 -27.18 -9.35
C LYS A 208 -13.14 -26.96 -9.50
N ALA A 209 -12.37 -27.92 -10.02
CA ALA A 209 -10.92 -27.78 -10.24
C ALA A 209 -10.55 -26.62 -11.19
N ASN A 210 -11.52 -26.13 -11.97
CA ASN A 210 -11.39 -24.94 -12.82
C ASN A 210 -11.67 -23.61 -12.08
N CYS A 211 -11.87 -23.61 -10.76
CA CYS A 211 -12.21 -22.41 -9.97
C CYS A 211 -11.27 -21.22 -10.23
N PHE A 212 -9.96 -21.45 -10.30
CA PHE A 212 -8.98 -20.40 -10.54
C PHE A 212 -9.06 -19.88 -11.99
N SER A 213 -9.11 -20.81 -12.96
CA SER A 213 -9.19 -20.50 -14.39
C SER A 213 -10.48 -19.78 -14.77
N ASN A 214 -11.63 -20.24 -14.26
CA ASN A 214 -12.96 -19.69 -14.53
C ASN A 214 -13.13 -18.26 -14.00
N ARG A 215 -12.35 -17.89 -12.98
CA ARG A 215 -12.33 -16.53 -12.42
C ARG A 215 -11.29 -15.62 -13.09
N GLY A 216 -10.68 -16.08 -14.19
CA GLY A 216 -9.66 -15.34 -14.93
C GLY A 216 -8.31 -15.25 -14.23
N GLY A 217 -8.07 -16.08 -13.21
CA GLY A 217 -6.85 -16.09 -12.40
C GLY A 217 -5.56 -16.09 -13.25
N PRO A 218 -5.39 -17.03 -14.20
CA PRO A 218 -4.16 -17.09 -15.00
C PRO A 218 -3.88 -15.82 -15.82
N CYS A 219 -4.94 -15.16 -16.32
CA CYS A 219 -4.78 -13.92 -17.06
C CYS A 219 -4.38 -12.74 -16.17
N ARG A 220 -4.90 -12.68 -14.95
CA ARG A 220 -4.50 -11.67 -13.96
C ARG A 220 -3.05 -11.89 -13.51
N VAL A 221 -2.65 -13.15 -13.27
CA VAL A 221 -1.25 -13.50 -12.98
C VAL A 221 -0.33 -13.06 -14.13
N LYS A 222 -0.69 -13.41 -15.38
CA LYS A 222 0.10 -13.02 -16.56
C LYS A 222 0.21 -11.51 -16.71
N ALA A 223 -0.86 -10.76 -16.45
CA ALA A 223 -0.84 -9.31 -16.50
C ALA A 223 0.13 -8.70 -15.46
N TRP A 224 0.17 -9.23 -14.25
CA TRP A 224 1.13 -8.79 -13.23
C TRP A 224 2.57 -9.22 -13.53
N GLU A 225 2.76 -10.43 -14.05
CA GLU A 225 4.05 -10.94 -14.51
C GLU A 225 4.64 -10.02 -15.60
N ASP A 226 3.85 -9.69 -16.61
CA ASP A 226 4.25 -8.78 -17.70
C ASP A 226 4.59 -7.40 -17.17
N LYS A 227 3.82 -6.92 -16.18
CA LYS A 227 4.09 -5.63 -15.53
C LYS A 227 5.43 -5.62 -14.79
N LEU A 228 5.76 -6.69 -14.05
CA LEU A 228 7.07 -6.80 -13.37
C LEU A 228 8.23 -6.84 -14.37
N LYS A 229 8.08 -7.59 -15.48
CA LYS A 229 9.08 -7.63 -16.55
C LYS A 229 9.27 -6.26 -17.21
N ALA A 230 8.18 -5.54 -17.48
CA ALA A 230 8.23 -4.18 -18.02
C ALA A 230 8.93 -3.18 -17.07
N LEU A 231 8.97 -3.47 -15.77
CA LEU A 231 9.68 -2.69 -14.76
C LEU A 231 11.16 -3.10 -14.61
N GLY A 232 11.63 -4.06 -15.41
CA GLY A 232 13.01 -4.54 -15.37
C GLY A 232 13.32 -5.49 -14.22
N VAL A 233 12.30 -6.06 -13.56
CA VAL A 233 12.51 -7.12 -12.54
C VAL A 233 13.03 -8.37 -13.23
N ALA A 234 14.07 -8.99 -12.68
CA ALA A 234 14.73 -10.12 -13.32
C ALA A 234 13.78 -11.33 -13.42
N ASP A 235 13.84 -12.07 -14.53
CA ASP A 235 12.98 -13.25 -14.75
C ASP A 235 13.05 -14.28 -13.62
N ALA A 236 14.22 -14.44 -12.99
CA ALA A 236 14.40 -15.33 -11.84
C ALA A 236 13.59 -14.86 -10.62
N GLU A 237 13.56 -13.55 -10.36
CA GLU A 237 12.80 -12.95 -9.26
C GLU A 237 11.30 -13.02 -9.54
N VAL A 238 10.89 -12.72 -10.78
CA VAL A 238 9.49 -12.86 -11.21
C VAL A 238 9.02 -14.31 -11.05
N LYS A 239 9.82 -15.29 -11.48
CA LYS A 239 9.51 -16.71 -11.29
C LYS A 239 9.44 -17.11 -9.82
N ALA A 240 10.30 -16.56 -8.96
CA ALA A 240 10.28 -16.83 -7.53
C ALA A 240 8.97 -16.36 -6.88
N VAL A 241 8.42 -15.23 -7.33
CA VAL A 241 7.16 -14.67 -6.81
C VAL A 241 5.94 -15.37 -7.42
N VAL A 242 5.91 -15.56 -8.74
CA VAL A 242 4.80 -16.25 -9.44
C VAL A 242 4.72 -17.70 -8.98
N GLY A 243 5.85 -18.32 -8.66
CA GLY A 243 5.93 -19.64 -8.05
C GLY A 243 5.18 -20.70 -8.87
N LYS A 244 4.15 -21.30 -8.26
CA LYS A 244 3.32 -22.36 -8.86
C LYS A 244 2.05 -21.85 -9.55
N LEU A 245 1.86 -20.53 -9.64
CA LEU A 245 0.65 -19.97 -10.25
C LEU A 245 0.66 -20.21 -11.76
N SER A 246 -0.48 -20.66 -12.30
CA SER A 246 -0.66 -20.77 -13.74
C SER A 246 -0.71 -19.38 -14.36
N THR A 247 0.04 -19.17 -15.44
CA THR A 247 0.04 -17.95 -16.26
C THR A 247 -0.61 -18.15 -17.62
N THR A 248 -1.08 -19.38 -17.90
CA THR A 248 -1.69 -19.70 -19.20
C THR A 248 -3.15 -19.26 -19.19
N CYS A 249 -3.43 -18.13 -19.83
CA CYS A 249 -4.79 -17.71 -20.13
C CYS A 249 -5.52 -18.80 -20.93
N PRO A 250 -6.69 -19.29 -20.49
CA PRO A 250 -7.53 -20.06 -21.39
C PRO A 250 -7.85 -19.23 -22.62
N ALA A 251 -7.83 -19.85 -23.80
CA ALA A 251 -8.23 -19.18 -25.04
C ALA A 251 -9.63 -18.59 -24.82
N ALA A 252 -9.83 -17.33 -25.25
CA ALA A 252 -11.14 -16.72 -25.18
C ALA A 252 -12.14 -17.64 -25.90
N THR A 253 -13.11 -18.17 -25.17
CA THR A 253 -14.18 -18.94 -25.80
C THR A 253 -14.87 -17.99 -26.78
N PRO A 254 -14.87 -18.28 -28.10
CA PRO A 254 -15.53 -17.42 -29.06
C PRO A 254 -16.97 -17.23 -28.62
N ALA A 255 -17.44 -15.98 -28.61
CA ALA A 255 -18.81 -15.67 -28.24
C ALA A 255 -19.74 -16.50 -29.13
N PRO A 256 -20.77 -17.18 -28.58
CA PRO A 256 -21.67 -17.98 -29.39
C PRO A 256 -22.36 -17.07 -30.42
N GLY A 257 -22.03 -17.24 -31.70
CA GLY A 257 -22.69 -16.57 -32.83
C GLY A 257 -21.93 -15.42 -33.51
N GLN A 258 -20.59 -15.47 -33.59
CA GLN A 258 -19.84 -14.70 -34.60
C GLN A 258 -19.43 -15.58 -35.78
#